data_AF-A0A7J5AHV8-F1
#
_entry.id   AF-A0A7J5AHV8-F1
#
_cell.length_a   1.000
_cell.length_b   1.000
_cell.length_c   1.000
_cell.angle_alpha   90.00
_cell.angle_beta   90.00
_cell.angle_gamma   90.00
#
_symmetry.space_group_name_H-M   'P 1'
#
loop_
_entity.id
_entity.type
_entity.pdbx_description
1 polymer ?
#
loop_
_entity_poly.entity_id
_entity_poly.type
_entity_poly.pdbx_seq_one_letter_code
_entity_poly.pdbx_strand_id
1 'polypeptide(L)'
;MKNALFLLLFISTLFLSCIKKHDKNTEKTIGKINTISVIIDDQLWNGEVGDSIRNKFAAPVIGLPKEEPLFNINQYPVKLLEGFVTKTRNSVVIKKEAKNNFEIVENEYASPQNVFHISGKTTASILALIEKNAPEIIKKMRQTEIEENQRIIDTARIETKKIQKKFNINLHIPKGYNYVFERRKFIWLKKEITSGNTSILIYQLPFRTIKPNTNIINKIIRNRDSIGRLYIRGTIPRTHMITEDSYSPYLFHINLNGKEAYETKGTWELKNDYMSGPFINYTIIDRTNKRILVLEGFCYDPSKEKRDLMFELESIIKSVEFLKKK
;
A
#
# COMPACT_ATOMS: atom_id res chain seq x y z
N MET A 1 -6.05 65.86 -35.54
CA MET A 1 -7.07 64.91 -35.05
C MET A 1 -6.79 63.43 -35.36
N LYS A 2 -5.90 63.05 -36.29
CA LYS A 2 -5.57 61.63 -36.57
C LYS A 2 -4.62 60.99 -35.54
N ASN A 3 -3.74 61.76 -34.90
CA ASN A 3 -2.75 61.21 -33.97
C ASN A 3 -3.31 60.93 -32.56
N ALA A 4 -4.43 61.56 -32.19
CA ALA A 4 -5.10 61.32 -30.91
C ALA A 4 -5.96 60.03 -30.92
N LEU A 5 -6.53 59.67 -32.07
CA LEU A 5 -7.28 58.41 -32.22
C LEU A 5 -6.36 57.18 -32.15
N PHE A 6 -5.11 57.29 -32.63
CA PHE A 6 -4.16 56.18 -32.58
C PHE A 6 -3.68 55.88 -31.15
N LEU A 7 -3.56 56.92 -30.31
CA LEU A 7 -3.19 56.77 -28.90
C LEU A 7 -4.32 56.15 -28.07
N LEU A 8 -5.58 56.47 -28.38
CA LEU A 8 -6.76 55.87 -27.74
C LEU A 8 -6.96 54.40 -28.14
N LEU A 9 -6.61 54.01 -29.38
CA LEU A 9 -6.64 52.62 -29.80
C LEU A 9 -5.56 51.77 -29.11
N PHE A 10 -4.39 52.35 -28.81
CA PHE A 10 -3.29 51.65 -28.14
C PHE A 10 -3.51 51.48 -26.63
N ILE A 11 -4.25 52.39 -26.00
CA ILE A 11 -4.64 52.30 -24.58
C ILE A 11 -5.74 51.25 -24.38
N SER A 12 -6.64 51.07 -25.36
CA SER A 12 -7.65 50.00 -25.35
C SER A 12 -7.05 48.59 -25.38
N THR A 13 -5.86 48.41 -25.96
CA THR A 13 -5.19 47.10 -26.02
C THR A 13 -4.40 46.73 -24.76
N LEU A 14 -4.23 47.68 -23.81
CA LEU A 14 -3.50 47.44 -22.55
C LEU A 14 -4.39 46.95 -21.39
N PHE A 15 -5.72 46.96 -21.54
CA PHE A 15 -6.66 46.49 -20.51
C PHE A 15 -7.24 45.08 -20.77
N LEU A 16 -6.79 44.39 -21.81
CA LEU A 16 -6.98 42.94 -21.97
C LEU A 16 -5.82 42.16 -21.31
N SER A 17 -5.45 42.56 -20.09
CA SER A 17 -4.71 41.66 -19.21
C SER A 17 -5.71 40.61 -18.74
N CYS A 18 -5.76 39.50 -19.47
CA CYS A 18 -6.35 38.27 -18.99
C CYS A 18 -5.78 38.00 -17.59
N ILE A 19 -6.63 38.09 -16.59
CA ILE A 19 -6.48 37.34 -15.35
C ILE A 19 -6.49 35.87 -15.81
N LYS A 20 -5.32 35.35 -16.16
CA LYS A 20 -5.10 33.91 -16.10
C LYS A 20 -5.34 33.56 -14.65
N LYS A 21 -6.56 33.13 -14.34
CA LYS A 21 -6.76 32.17 -13.26
C LYS A 21 -5.66 31.15 -13.47
N HIS A 22 -4.71 31.13 -12.56
CA HIS A 22 -3.78 30.03 -12.46
C HIS A 22 -4.70 28.83 -12.23
N ASP A 23 -5.05 28.10 -13.30
CA ASP A 23 -5.40 26.72 -13.15
C ASP A 23 -4.23 26.14 -12.39
N LYS A 24 -4.44 25.84 -11.10
CA LYS A 24 -3.55 24.97 -10.34
C LYS A 24 -3.65 23.62 -11.04
N ASN A 25 -2.96 23.46 -12.17
CA ASN A 25 -2.43 22.18 -12.58
C ASN A 25 -1.44 21.81 -11.49
N THR A 26 -1.95 21.26 -10.39
CA THR A 26 -1.15 20.80 -9.28
C THR A 26 -0.15 19.81 -9.85
N GLU A 27 1.14 20.08 -9.66
CA GLU A 27 2.19 19.25 -10.25
C GLU A 27 2.05 17.81 -9.77
N LYS A 28 2.41 16.84 -10.62
CA LYS A 28 2.34 15.43 -10.21
C LYS A 28 3.37 15.14 -9.12
N THR A 29 2.97 14.34 -8.14
CA THR A 29 3.89 13.87 -7.11
C THR A 29 4.98 12.96 -7.68
N ILE A 30 6.16 12.99 -7.06
CA ILE A 30 7.33 12.18 -7.38
C ILE A 30 7.77 11.34 -6.17
N GLY A 31 8.62 10.33 -6.43
CA GLY A 31 9.25 9.53 -5.39
C GLY A 31 8.83 8.05 -5.42
N LYS A 32 9.69 7.22 -4.85
CA LYS A 32 9.46 5.77 -4.70
C LYS A 32 8.25 5.50 -3.81
N ILE A 33 7.62 4.34 -3.99
CA ILE A 33 6.55 3.87 -3.12
C ILE A 33 7.06 3.72 -1.69
N ASN A 34 6.20 3.98 -0.70
CA ASN A 34 6.51 3.92 0.73
C ASN A 34 7.64 4.84 1.19
N THR A 35 7.79 6.01 0.57
CA THR A 35 8.73 7.05 1.00
C THR A 35 7.98 8.27 1.51
N ILE A 36 8.37 8.78 2.67
CA ILE A 36 7.82 10.00 3.26
C ILE A 36 8.88 11.10 3.38
N SER A 37 8.44 12.34 3.30
CA SER A 37 9.27 13.51 3.60
C SER A 37 8.94 14.04 4.99
N VAL A 38 9.95 14.25 5.82
CA VAL A 38 9.78 14.84 7.15
C VAL A 38 10.46 16.19 7.15
N ILE A 39 9.68 17.26 7.20
CA ILE A 39 10.17 18.64 7.21
C ILE A 39 10.17 19.14 8.65
N ILE A 40 11.37 19.30 9.22
CA ILE A 40 11.56 19.51 10.66
C ILE A 40 12.88 20.24 10.89
N ASP A 41 12.95 21.04 11.96
CA ASP A 41 14.20 21.69 12.39
C ASP A 41 15.19 20.65 12.93
N ASP A 42 16.49 20.84 12.66
CA ASP A 42 17.54 19.89 13.03
C ASP A 42 17.60 19.65 14.55
N GLN A 43 17.28 20.66 15.38
CA GLN A 43 17.25 20.49 16.83
C GLN A 43 16.14 19.52 17.27
N LEU A 44 14.96 19.57 16.62
CA LEU A 44 13.85 18.66 16.92
C LEU A 44 14.13 17.27 16.34
N TRP A 45 14.74 17.19 15.16
CA TRP A 45 15.09 15.92 14.49
C TRP A 45 16.14 15.10 15.25
N ASN A 46 17.13 15.77 15.83
CA ASN A 46 18.18 15.13 16.61
C ASN A 46 17.78 14.84 18.07
N GLY A 47 16.56 15.22 18.48
CA GLY A 47 16.01 14.96 19.80
C GLY A 47 14.83 13.99 19.81
N GLU A 48 14.10 13.96 20.92
CA GLU A 48 12.99 13.02 21.18
C GLU A 48 11.88 13.07 20.12
N VAL A 49 11.65 14.22 19.49
CA VAL A 49 10.66 14.35 18.41
C VAL A 49 11.07 13.51 17.21
N GLY A 50 12.32 13.61 16.77
CA GLY A 50 12.86 12.78 15.69
C GLY A 50 12.83 11.29 16.02
N ASP A 51 13.14 10.92 17.26
CA ASP A 51 13.04 9.53 17.72
C ASP A 51 11.60 9.02 17.65
N SER A 52 10.63 9.81 18.10
CA SER A 52 9.21 9.49 18.01
C SER A 52 8.76 9.27 16.56
N ILE A 53 9.18 10.14 15.63
CA ILE A 53 8.89 10.00 14.19
C ILE A 53 9.45 8.68 13.66
N ARG A 54 10.73 8.37 13.94
CA ARG A 54 11.36 7.11 13.50
C ARG A 54 10.64 5.90 14.10
N ASN A 55 10.32 5.94 15.39
CA ASN A 55 9.63 4.85 16.08
C ASN A 55 8.21 4.60 15.54
N LYS A 56 7.51 5.61 15.04
CA LYS A 56 6.15 5.47 14.50
C LYS A 56 6.14 5.15 13.00
N PHE A 57 6.86 5.93 12.21
CA PHE A 57 6.78 5.85 10.74
C PHE A 57 7.82 4.91 10.11
N ALA A 58 8.88 4.56 10.83
CA ALA A 58 9.82 3.49 10.44
C ALA A 58 9.67 2.24 11.32
N ALA A 59 8.53 2.07 11.99
CA ALA A 59 8.21 0.85 12.73
C ALA A 59 8.26 -0.39 11.81
N PRO A 60 8.59 -1.59 12.31
CA PRO A 60 8.60 -2.80 11.51
C PRO A 60 7.25 -3.13 10.86
N VAL A 61 7.28 -3.54 9.59
CA VAL A 61 6.10 -4.03 8.88
C VAL A 61 5.68 -5.38 9.45
N ILE A 62 4.43 -5.45 9.90
CA ILE A 62 3.85 -6.66 10.46
C ILE A 62 3.82 -7.79 9.43
N GLY A 63 4.29 -8.98 9.84
CA GLY A 63 4.21 -10.22 9.07
C GLY A 63 5.38 -10.46 8.11
N LEU A 64 6.44 -9.65 8.18
CA LEU A 64 7.71 -9.97 7.54
C LEU A 64 8.60 -10.80 8.48
N PRO A 65 9.39 -11.77 7.95
CA PRO A 65 10.32 -12.56 8.76
C PRO A 65 11.54 -11.76 9.24
N LYS A 66 11.89 -10.69 8.52
CA LYS A 66 12.93 -9.72 8.90
C LYS A 66 12.26 -8.36 9.07
N GLU A 67 12.67 -7.62 10.10
CA GLU A 67 12.18 -6.26 10.32
C GLU A 67 12.61 -5.34 9.17
N GLU A 68 11.61 -4.69 8.57
CA GLU A 68 11.78 -3.68 7.52
C GLU A 68 10.81 -2.52 7.82
N PRO A 69 11.22 -1.26 7.64
CA PRO A 69 10.45 -0.09 8.11
C PRO A 69 9.20 0.15 7.26
N LEU A 70 8.09 0.58 7.88
CA LEU A 70 6.86 0.96 7.19
C LEU A 70 7.09 1.95 6.05
N PHE A 71 7.89 2.98 6.31
CA PHE A 71 8.26 4.00 5.32
C PHE A 71 9.77 4.29 5.35
N ASN A 72 10.31 4.59 4.18
CA ASN A 72 11.61 5.24 4.05
C ASN A 72 11.45 6.73 4.38
N ILE A 73 12.24 7.24 5.33
CA ILE A 73 12.12 8.62 5.80
C ILE A 73 13.25 9.47 5.20
N ASN A 74 12.88 10.52 4.48
CA ASN A 74 13.81 11.57 4.05
C ASN A 74 13.55 12.83 4.89
N GLN A 75 14.55 13.26 5.66
CA GLN A 75 14.46 14.51 6.44
C GLN A 75 14.88 15.71 5.59
N TYR A 76 14.19 16.83 5.79
CA TYR A 76 14.48 18.11 5.16
C TYR A 76 14.38 19.24 6.18
N PRO A 77 15.28 20.24 6.13
CA PRO A 77 15.15 21.44 6.96
C PRO A 77 13.94 22.29 6.58
N VAL A 78 13.35 22.97 7.56
CA VAL A 78 12.14 23.81 7.42
C VAL A 78 12.28 24.89 6.35
N LYS A 79 13.50 25.39 6.12
CA LYS A 79 13.82 26.40 5.10
C LYS A 79 13.50 25.93 3.67
N LEU A 80 13.39 24.62 3.44
CA LEU A 80 13.07 24.05 2.14
C LEU A 80 11.55 23.90 1.89
N LEU A 81 10.69 24.41 2.78
CA LEU A 81 9.24 24.49 2.52
C LEU A 81 8.92 25.41 1.32
N GLU A 82 9.80 26.35 1.01
CA GLU A 82 9.69 27.21 -0.18
C GLU A 82 10.42 26.54 -1.37
N GLY A 83 9.81 25.52 -2.01
CA GLY A 83 10.34 24.92 -3.24
C GLY A 83 10.11 23.41 -3.46
N PHE A 84 11.00 22.76 -4.23
CA PHE A 84 10.90 21.40 -4.79
C PHE A 84 10.69 20.25 -3.79
N VAL A 85 10.98 20.44 -2.50
CA VAL A 85 10.86 19.41 -1.45
C VAL A 85 9.39 19.04 -1.18
N THR A 86 8.46 19.84 -1.67
CA THR A 86 7.03 19.68 -1.49
C THR A 86 6.34 18.74 -2.50
N LYS A 87 7.08 18.02 -3.36
CA LYS A 87 6.46 17.18 -4.42
C LYS A 87 6.31 15.69 -4.08
N THR A 88 6.56 15.28 -2.84
CA THR A 88 6.35 13.88 -2.42
C THR A 88 4.89 13.63 -2.06
N ARG A 89 4.42 12.38 -2.23
CA ARG A 89 3.02 12.01 -1.96
C ARG A 89 2.62 12.15 -0.49
N ASN A 90 3.57 11.96 0.41
CA ASN A 90 3.31 11.92 1.84
C ASN A 90 4.39 12.72 2.58
N SER A 91 3.96 13.79 3.24
CA SER A 91 4.86 14.73 3.94
C SER A 91 4.39 14.99 5.36
N VAL A 92 5.30 15.00 6.33
CA VAL A 92 5.02 15.40 7.72
C VAL A 92 5.81 16.67 8.02
N VAL A 93 5.11 17.76 8.30
CA VAL A 93 5.71 19.06 8.62
C VAL A 93 5.60 19.28 10.12
N ILE A 94 6.74 19.49 10.79
CA ILE A 94 6.81 19.66 12.24
C ILE A 94 7.46 20.99 12.58
N LYS A 95 6.73 21.81 13.35
CA LYS A 95 7.19 23.13 13.76
C LYS A 95 6.94 23.39 15.25
N LYS A 96 7.85 24.14 15.88
CA LYS A 96 7.62 24.72 17.19
C LYS A 96 6.90 26.06 17.01
N GLU A 97 5.68 26.16 17.50
CA GLU A 97 4.81 27.33 17.29
C GLU A 97 4.03 27.69 18.56
N ALA A 98 3.44 28.89 18.57
CA ALA A 98 2.66 29.38 19.72
C ALA A 98 1.34 28.63 19.93
N LYS A 99 0.91 27.74 19.02
CA LYS A 99 -0.34 26.96 19.15
C LYS A 99 -0.04 25.49 18.91
N ASN A 100 -0.78 24.63 19.61
CA ASN A 100 -0.77 23.20 19.35
C ASN A 100 -1.81 22.92 18.26
N ASN A 101 -1.37 22.41 17.11
CA ASN A 101 -2.24 22.16 15.97
C ASN A 101 -1.89 20.84 15.28
N PHE A 102 -2.92 20.16 14.79
CA PHE A 102 -2.78 19.05 13.85
C PHE A 102 -3.74 19.27 12.69
N GLU A 103 -3.21 19.21 11.47
CA GLU A 103 -3.98 19.40 10.25
C GLU A 103 -3.49 18.47 9.16
N ILE A 104 -4.44 17.98 8.36
CA ILE A 104 -4.16 17.19 7.16
C ILE A 104 -4.60 18.03 5.96
N VAL A 105 -3.64 18.44 5.14
CA VAL A 105 -3.91 19.21 3.91
C VAL A 105 -3.66 18.29 2.71
N GLU A 106 -4.70 18.07 1.92
CA GLU A 106 -4.60 17.30 0.67
C GLU A 106 -4.22 18.21 -0.49
N ASN A 107 -3.32 17.73 -1.34
CA ASN A 107 -2.88 18.40 -2.57
C ASN A 107 -2.41 19.85 -2.38
N GLU A 108 -1.72 20.11 -1.26
CA GLU A 108 -1.23 21.45 -0.91
C GLU A 108 -0.27 21.99 -2.00
N TYR A 109 0.62 21.12 -2.50
CA TYR A 109 1.67 21.48 -3.46
C TYR A 109 1.66 20.59 -4.72
N ALA A 110 1.34 19.30 -4.58
CA ALA A 110 1.36 18.30 -5.65
C ALA A 110 0.11 17.39 -5.59
N SER A 111 -0.20 16.61 -6.63
CA SER A 111 -1.32 15.67 -6.63
C SER A 111 -0.95 14.28 -7.15
N PRO A 112 -1.42 13.17 -6.52
CA PRO A 112 -2.13 13.12 -5.22
C PRO A 112 -1.17 13.26 -4.03
N GLN A 113 -1.47 14.12 -3.05
CA GLN A 113 -0.59 14.36 -1.89
C GLN A 113 -1.35 14.49 -0.57
N ASN A 114 -0.73 14.00 0.50
CA ASN A 114 -1.09 14.29 1.89
C ASN A 114 0.04 15.04 2.61
N VAL A 115 -0.26 16.20 3.17
CA VAL A 115 0.65 16.95 4.05
C VAL A 115 0.06 16.97 5.47
N PHE A 116 0.81 16.43 6.42
CA PHE A 116 0.43 16.34 7.82
C PHE A 116 1.20 17.40 8.61
N HIS A 117 0.52 18.48 8.98
CA HIS A 117 1.10 19.56 9.77
C HIS A 117 0.91 19.28 11.25
N ILE A 118 2.00 19.26 12.01
CA ILE A 118 2.01 19.12 13.46
C ILE A 118 2.80 20.30 14.03
N SER A 119 2.15 21.13 14.84
CA SER A 119 2.84 22.20 15.55
C SER A 119 2.50 22.24 17.03
N GLY A 120 3.43 22.75 17.85
CA GLY A 120 3.23 22.85 19.29
C GLY A 120 4.20 23.77 20.01
N LYS A 121 3.79 24.25 21.19
CA LYS A 121 4.57 25.17 22.04
C LYS A 121 5.82 24.52 22.62
N THR A 122 5.72 23.24 22.94
CA THR A 122 6.74 22.46 23.65
C THR A 122 7.00 21.14 22.95
N THR A 123 8.18 20.55 23.19
CA THR A 123 8.51 19.20 22.73
C THR A 123 7.46 18.19 23.17
N ALA A 124 7.05 18.22 24.45
CA ALA A 124 6.02 17.33 24.99
C ALA A 124 4.67 17.44 24.25
N SER A 125 4.23 18.66 23.90
CA SER A 125 2.99 18.84 23.13
C SER A 125 3.09 18.28 21.70
N ILE A 126 4.25 18.39 21.06
CA ILE A 126 4.47 17.82 19.72
C ILE A 126 4.45 16.30 19.79
N LEU A 127 5.15 15.71 20.77
CA LEU A 127 5.16 14.26 21.01
C LEU A 127 3.75 13.71 21.24
N ALA A 128 2.94 14.39 22.05
CA ALA A 128 1.55 13.98 22.29
C ALA A 128 0.69 14.01 21.01
N LEU A 129 0.92 15.00 20.13
CA LEU A 129 0.23 15.06 18.83
C LEU A 129 0.70 13.97 17.88
N ILE A 130 1.99 13.64 17.84
CA ILE A 130 2.52 12.53 17.04
C ILE A 130 1.90 11.22 17.52
N GLU A 131 1.94 10.94 18.83
CA GLU A 131 1.41 9.72 19.42
C GLU A 131 -0.08 9.54 19.09
N LYS A 132 -0.87 10.60 19.32
CA LYS A 132 -2.32 10.58 19.12
C LYS A 132 -2.70 10.33 17.65
N ASN A 133 -2.00 10.97 16.71
CA ASN A 133 -2.42 11.01 15.31
C ASN A 133 -1.68 10.02 14.40
N ALA A 134 -0.56 9.42 14.84
CA ALA A 134 0.22 8.48 14.05
C ALA A 134 -0.61 7.35 13.41
N PRO A 135 -1.57 6.69 14.10
CA PRO A 135 -2.40 5.65 13.48
C PRO A 135 -3.21 6.14 12.27
N GLU A 136 -3.78 7.35 12.34
CA GLU A 136 -4.53 7.95 11.24
C GLU A 136 -3.61 8.35 10.09
N ILE A 137 -2.48 8.97 10.41
CA ILE A 137 -1.45 9.38 9.44
C ILE A 137 -0.97 8.16 8.64
N ILE A 138 -0.54 7.10 9.34
CA ILE A 138 -0.05 5.85 8.71
C ILE A 138 -1.14 5.24 7.81
N LYS A 139 -2.39 5.20 8.28
CA LYS A 139 -3.51 4.68 7.50
C LYS A 139 -3.71 5.47 6.20
N LYS A 140 -3.72 6.80 6.26
CA LYS A 140 -3.92 7.68 5.10
C LYS A 140 -2.75 7.59 4.11
N MET A 141 -1.51 7.60 4.62
CA MET A 141 -0.31 7.41 3.80
C MET A 141 -0.34 6.06 3.07
N ARG A 142 -0.59 4.95 3.78
CA ARG A 142 -0.66 3.61 3.17
C ARG A 142 -1.74 3.52 2.10
N GLN A 143 -2.92 4.12 2.33
CA GLN A 143 -4.00 4.12 1.34
C GLN A 143 -3.56 4.81 0.05
N THR A 144 -2.93 5.98 0.16
CA THR A 144 -2.43 6.74 -1.00
C THR A 144 -1.32 5.99 -1.73
N GLU A 145 -0.42 5.32 -1.00
CA GLU A 145 0.63 4.50 -1.61
C GLU A 145 0.08 3.25 -2.31
N ILE A 146 -0.99 2.62 -1.80
CA ILE A 146 -1.68 1.50 -2.47
C ILE A 146 -2.30 1.99 -3.79
N GLU A 147 -3.00 3.12 -3.76
CA GLU A 147 -3.63 3.69 -4.95
C GLU A 147 -2.59 4.06 -6.02
N GLU A 148 -1.46 4.65 -5.62
CA GLU A 148 -0.37 4.95 -6.56
C GLU A 148 0.28 3.66 -7.10
N ASN A 149 0.48 2.64 -6.27
CA ASN A 149 1.01 1.36 -6.73
C ASN A 149 0.06 0.69 -7.75
N GLN A 150 -1.26 0.73 -7.49
CA GLN A 150 -2.28 0.26 -8.43
C GLN A 150 -2.25 1.07 -9.75
N ARG A 151 -2.13 2.41 -9.67
CA ARG A 151 -1.97 3.26 -10.85
C ARG A 151 -0.73 2.90 -11.67
N ILE A 152 0.39 2.60 -11.01
CA ILE A 152 1.63 2.13 -11.66
C ILE A 152 1.38 0.77 -12.33
N ILE A 153 0.75 -0.17 -11.64
CA ILE A 153 0.38 -1.49 -12.20
C ILE A 153 -0.46 -1.31 -13.48
N ASP A 154 -1.41 -0.37 -13.48
CA ASP A 154 -2.31 -0.12 -14.60
C ASP A 154 -1.63 0.46 -15.84
N THR A 155 -0.42 0.99 -15.71
CA THR A 155 0.39 1.41 -16.89
C THR A 155 0.73 0.23 -17.80
N ALA A 156 0.82 -0.99 -17.25
CA ALA A 156 1.10 -2.20 -18.00
C ALA A 156 0.57 -3.44 -17.25
N ARG A 157 -0.71 -3.78 -17.47
CA ARG A 157 -1.36 -4.95 -16.86
C ARG A 157 -1.54 -6.11 -17.83
N ILE A 158 -1.58 -7.34 -17.31
CA ILE A 158 -1.96 -8.53 -18.08
C ILE A 158 -3.49 -8.63 -18.24
N GLU A 159 -3.95 -9.38 -19.24
CA GLU A 159 -5.37 -9.72 -19.35
C GLU A 159 -5.81 -10.72 -18.26
N THR A 160 -6.95 -10.43 -17.63
CA THR A 160 -7.50 -11.25 -16.52
C THR A 160 -8.75 -12.03 -16.91
N LYS A 161 -9.05 -12.21 -18.21
CA LYS A 161 -10.24 -12.92 -18.72
C LYS A 161 -10.45 -14.30 -18.07
N LYS A 162 -9.38 -15.06 -17.85
CA LYS A 162 -9.43 -16.37 -17.16
C LYS A 162 -9.91 -16.25 -15.71
N ILE A 163 -9.39 -15.26 -14.98
CA ILE A 163 -9.77 -14.96 -13.60
C ILE A 163 -11.23 -14.52 -13.55
N GLN A 164 -11.64 -13.61 -14.44
CA GLN A 164 -13.01 -13.13 -14.56
C GLN A 164 -13.98 -14.29 -14.82
N LYS A 165 -13.69 -15.15 -15.81
CA LYS A 165 -14.56 -16.30 -16.13
C LYS A 165 -14.67 -17.31 -14.99
N LYS A 166 -13.56 -17.59 -14.27
CA LYS A 166 -13.52 -18.64 -13.24
C LYS A 166 -14.02 -18.17 -11.87
N PHE A 167 -13.78 -16.90 -11.54
CA PHE A 167 -14.01 -16.35 -10.20
C PHE A 167 -14.99 -15.18 -10.19
N ASN A 168 -15.42 -14.65 -11.33
CA ASN A 168 -16.33 -13.50 -11.41
C ASN A 168 -15.78 -12.28 -10.63
N ILE A 169 -14.47 -12.07 -10.73
CA ILE A 169 -13.75 -10.92 -10.19
C ILE A 169 -12.79 -10.36 -11.24
N ASN A 170 -12.44 -9.10 -11.12
CA ASN A 170 -11.32 -8.48 -11.80
C ASN A 170 -10.21 -8.13 -10.80
N LEU A 171 -8.97 -8.08 -11.27
CA LEU A 171 -7.76 -7.74 -10.52
C LEU A 171 -6.81 -6.97 -11.44
N HIS A 172 -6.08 -6.00 -10.89
CA HIS A 172 -5.02 -5.28 -11.57
C HIS A 172 -3.73 -6.04 -11.32
N ILE A 173 -3.27 -6.78 -12.33
CA ILE A 173 -2.06 -7.62 -12.23
C ILE A 173 -1.02 -7.07 -13.22
N PRO A 174 0.17 -6.67 -12.77
CA PRO A 174 1.17 -6.06 -13.64
C PRO A 174 1.76 -7.08 -14.61
N LYS A 175 2.31 -6.57 -15.71
CA LYS A 175 3.10 -7.37 -16.66
C LYS A 175 4.24 -8.09 -15.93
N GLY A 176 4.52 -9.32 -16.37
CA GLY A 176 5.56 -10.19 -15.79
C GLY A 176 5.00 -11.37 -14.99
N TYR A 177 3.74 -11.32 -14.55
CA TYR A 177 3.06 -12.48 -14.00
C TYR A 177 2.60 -13.44 -15.09
N ASN A 178 2.90 -14.73 -14.92
CA ASN A 178 2.49 -15.82 -15.81
C ASN A 178 1.59 -16.81 -15.08
N TYR A 179 0.60 -17.37 -15.77
CA TYR A 179 -0.24 -18.46 -15.26
C TYR A 179 0.58 -19.75 -15.21
N VAL A 180 0.98 -20.20 -14.03
CA VAL A 180 1.82 -21.40 -13.88
C VAL A 180 1.04 -22.65 -13.55
N PHE A 181 -0.14 -22.51 -12.92
CA PHE A 181 -1.00 -23.65 -12.63
C PHE A 181 -2.47 -23.26 -12.54
N GLU A 182 -3.34 -24.11 -13.07
CA GLU A 182 -4.78 -23.88 -13.09
C GLU A 182 -5.57 -25.16 -12.79
N ARG A 183 -6.58 -25.04 -11.92
CA ARG A 183 -7.62 -26.06 -11.70
C ARG A 183 -8.99 -25.41 -11.64
N ARG A 184 -10.06 -26.20 -11.52
CA ARG A 184 -11.45 -25.71 -11.56
C ARG A 184 -11.73 -24.55 -10.57
N LYS A 185 -11.16 -24.61 -9.36
CA LYS A 185 -11.35 -23.62 -8.29
C LYS A 185 -10.06 -22.95 -7.85
N PHE A 186 -9.01 -22.98 -8.67
CA PHE A 186 -7.67 -22.51 -8.30
C PHE A 186 -6.95 -21.93 -9.52
N ILE A 187 -6.25 -20.82 -9.33
CA ILE A 187 -5.27 -20.25 -10.25
C ILE A 187 -4.04 -19.85 -9.43
N TRP A 188 -2.84 -20.15 -9.96
CA TRP A 188 -1.57 -19.64 -9.48
C TRP A 188 -0.90 -18.84 -10.59
N LEU A 189 -0.57 -17.59 -10.29
CA LEU A 189 0.29 -16.75 -11.11
C LEU A 189 1.64 -16.54 -10.43
N LYS A 190 2.71 -16.50 -11.21
CA LYS A 190 4.08 -16.31 -10.73
C LYS A 190 4.82 -15.29 -11.57
N LYS A 191 5.56 -14.39 -10.94
CA LYS A 191 6.49 -13.43 -11.56
C LYS A 191 7.89 -13.72 -11.04
N GLU A 192 8.78 -14.10 -11.95
CA GLU A 192 10.20 -14.28 -11.60
C GLU A 192 10.85 -12.90 -11.42
N ILE A 193 11.73 -12.79 -10.43
CA ILE A 193 12.57 -11.63 -10.15
C ILE A 193 14.02 -12.10 -10.03
N THR A 194 14.99 -11.17 -10.06
CA THR A 194 16.43 -11.50 -10.17
C THR A 194 16.91 -12.56 -9.17
N SER A 195 16.46 -12.49 -7.91
CA SER A 195 16.89 -13.36 -6.82
C SER A 195 15.79 -14.29 -6.31
N GLY A 196 14.66 -14.39 -7.00
CA GLY A 196 13.51 -15.13 -6.48
C GLY A 196 12.23 -14.97 -7.28
N ASN A 197 11.08 -14.95 -6.61
CA ASN A 197 9.79 -14.76 -7.25
C ASN A 197 8.70 -14.22 -6.32
N THR A 198 7.68 -13.63 -6.92
CA THR A 198 6.41 -13.33 -6.26
C THR A 198 5.29 -14.18 -6.89
N SER A 199 4.33 -14.57 -6.07
CA SER A 199 3.24 -15.46 -6.45
C SER A 199 1.90 -14.95 -5.97
N ILE A 200 0.87 -15.16 -6.79
CA ILE A 200 -0.52 -14.86 -6.46
C ILE A 200 -1.34 -16.13 -6.61
N LEU A 201 -2.06 -16.51 -5.57
CA LEU A 201 -3.02 -17.60 -5.56
C LEU A 201 -4.43 -17.04 -5.49
N ILE A 202 -5.31 -17.61 -6.31
CA ILE A 202 -6.74 -17.28 -6.32
C ILE A 202 -7.50 -18.59 -6.22
N TYR A 203 -8.26 -18.78 -5.15
CA TYR A 203 -9.03 -20.01 -4.96
C TYR A 203 -10.34 -19.85 -4.22
N GLN A 204 -11.23 -20.84 -4.39
CA GLN A 204 -12.56 -20.85 -3.79
C GLN A 204 -12.72 -22.02 -2.83
N LEU A 205 -13.21 -21.73 -1.63
CA LEU A 205 -13.59 -22.71 -0.62
C LEU A 205 -15.12 -22.73 -0.44
N PRO A 206 -15.70 -23.85 0.05
CA PRO A 206 -17.12 -23.89 0.43
C PRO A 206 -17.48 -22.78 1.42
N PHE A 207 -18.68 -22.20 1.28
CA PHE A 207 -19.13 -21.11 2.16
C PHE A 207 -19.08 -21.44 3.66
N ARG A 208 -19.29 -22.72 4.00
CA ARG A 208 -19.33 -23.21 5.40
C ARG A 208 -17.94 -23.34 6.04
N THR A 209 -16.87 -23.12 5.29
CA THR A 209 -15.49 -23.30 5.77
C THR A 209 -15.14 -22.33 6.92
N ILE A 210 -15.54 -21.07 6.80
CA ILE A 210 -15.34 -20.05 7.84
C ILE A 210 -16.70 -19.77 8.49
N LYS A 211 -16.79 -19.97 9.80
CA LYS A 211 -18.00 -19.67 10.59
C LYS A 211 -17.65 -18.63 11.66
N PRO A 212 -18.53 -17.65 11.92
CA PRO A 212 -18.40 -16.76 13.07
C PRO A 212 -18.29 -17.59 14.37
N ASN A 213 -17.51 -17.11 15.36
CA ASN A 213 -17.34 -17.72 16.69
C ASN A 213 -16.57 -19.06 16.74
N THR A 214 -15.62 -19.26 15.83
CA THR A 214 -14.68 -20.38 15.89
C THR A 214 -13.24 -19.87 15.87
N ASN A 215 -12.25 -20.73 16.12
CA ASN A 215 -10.85 -20.33 15.95
C ASN A 215 -10.56 -20.08 14.45
N ILE A 216 -10.74 -18.83 14.01
CA ILE A 216 -10.66 -18.40 12.61
C ILE A 216 -9.24 -18.57 12.08
N ILE A 217 -8.23 -18.17 12.86
CA ILE A 217 -6.82 -18.26 12.46
C ILE A 217 -6.42 -19.70 12.15
N ASN A 218 -6.74 -20.66 13.03
CA ASN A 218 -6.42 -22.07 12.80
C ASN A 218 -7.14 -22.64 11.57
N LYS A 219 -8.35 -22.16 11.25
CA LYS A 219 -9.04 -22.56 10.02
C LYS A 219 -8.36 -22.01 8.78
N ILE A 220 -7.94 -20.74 8.80
CA ILE A 220 -7.20 -20.13 7.70
C ILE A 220 -5.90 -20.90 7.45
N ILE A 221 -5.11 -21.16 8.51
CA ILE A 221 -3.86 -21.95 8.44
C ILE A 221 -4.13 -23.33 7.82
N ARG A 222 -5.09 -24.09 8.36
CA ARG A 222 -5.43 -25.43 7.84
C ARG A 222 -5.84 -25.42 6.37
N ASN A 223 -6.63 -24.43 5.95
CA ASN A 223 -7.05 -24.31 4.55
C ASN A 223 -5.84 -23.98 3.66
N ARG A 224 -5.02 -23.04 4.09
CA ARG A 224 -3.81 -22.63 3.37
C ARG A 224 -2.84 -23.79 3.20
N ASP A 225 -2.51 -24.50 4.28
CA ASP A 225 -1.63 -25.67 4.25
C ASP A 225 -2.20 -26.80 3.39
N SER A 226 -3.53 -26.98 3.40
CA SER A 226 -4.18 -27.93 2.51
C SER A 226 -4.00 -27.56 1.03
N ILE A 227 -4.07 -26.28 0.68
CA ILE A 227 -3.84 -25.78 -0.68
C ILE A 227 -2.36 -25.88 -1.06
N GLY A 228 -1.46 -25.49 -0.16
CA GLY A 228 -0.01 -25.61 -0.30
C GLY A 228 0.41 -27.06 -0.58
N ARG A 229 -0.04 -28.01 0.25
CA ARG A 229 0.21 -29.45 0.05
C ARG A 229 -0.27 -30.00 -1.30
N LEU A 230 -1.41 -29.51 -1.78
CA LEU A 230 -1.99 -29.98 -3.04
C LEU A 230 -1.25 -29.44 -4.27
N TYR A 231 -0.83 -28.16 -4.24
CA TYR A 231 -0.45 -27.45 -5.46
C TYR A 231 0.92 -26.79 -5.44
N ILE A 232 1.56 -26.63 -4.27
CA ILE A 232 2.83 -25.90 -4.13
C ILE A 232 3.85 -26.84 -3.50
N ARG A 233 4.68 -27.44 -4.34
CA ARG A 233 5.72 -28.41 -3.96
C ARG A 233 7.10 -27.85 -4.31
N GLY A 234 8.09 -28.21 -3.52
CA GLY A 234 9.49 -27.96 -3.87
C GLY A 234 9.96 -28.92 -4.95
N THR A 235 11.22 -28.76 -5.34
CA THR A 235 11.89 -29.63 -6.32
C THR A 235 12.19 -31.03 -5.75
N ILE A 236 12.29 -31.14 -4.42
CA ILE A 236 12.59 -32.38 -3.71
C ILE A 236 11.28 -33.11 -3.34
N PRO A 237 11.22 -34.46 -3.44
CA PRO A 237 10.05 -35.22 -3.00
C PRO A 237 9.66 -34.93 -1.55
N ARG A 238 8.35 -35.00 -1.25
CA ARG A 238 7.76 -34.77 0.09
C ARG A 238 7.97 -33.36 0.66
N THR A 239 8.36 -32.40 -0.17
CA THR A 239 8.35 -30.98 0.19
C THR A 239 7.07 -30.31 -0.28
N HIS A 240 6.45 -29.52 0.59
CA HIS A 240 5.26 -28.74 0.26
C HIS A 240 5.13 -27.51 1.14
N MET A 241 4.47 -26.49 0.61
CA MET A 241 4.26 -25.26 1.34
C MET A 241 3.31 -25.46 2.53
N ILE A 242 3.73 -24.96 3.69
CA ILE A 242 2.95 -24.81 4.90
C ILE A 242 3.12 -23.39 5.46
N THR A 243 2.29 -23.01 6.42
CA THR A 243 2.53 -21.86 7.29
C THR A 243 3.57 -22.25 8.32
N GLU A 244 4.53 -21.36 8.58
CA GLU A 244 5.54 -21.55 9.64
C GLU A 244 4.85 -21.83 10.98
N ASP A 245 5.33 -22.84 11.71
CA ASP A 245 4.69 -23.32 12.94
C ASP A 245 5.15 -22.57 14.21
N SER A 246 6.29 -21.90 14.13
CA SER A 246 6.94 -21.26 15.28
C SER A 246 6.21 -20.00 15.74
N TYR A 247 5.46 -19.33 14.84
CA TYR A 247 4.71 -18.12 15.15
C TYR A 247 3.33 -18.13 14.49
N SER A 248 2.31 -17.80 15.28
CA SER A 248 0.96 -17.63 14.72
C SER A 248 0.90 -16.40 13.81
N PRO A 249 0.33 -16.51 12.60
CA PRO A 249 0.14 -15.36 11.73
C PRO A 249 -0.75 -14.29 12.39
N TYR A 250 -0.48 -13.04 12.05
CA TYR A 250 -1.32 -11.91 12.43
C TYR A 250 -2.67 -12.03 11.72
N LEU A 251 -3.76 -11.69 12.43
CA LEU A 251 -5.12 -11.75 11.91
C LEU A 251 -5.81 -10.39 12.11
N PHE A 252 -6.32 -9.84 11.02
CA PHE A 252 -7.10 -8.61 11.02
C PHE A 252 -8.47 -8.87 10.40
N HIS A 253 -9.52 -8.35 11.04
CA HIS A 253 -10.85 -8.33 10.48
C HIS A 253 -11.07 -7.00 9.75
N ILE A 254 -11.38 -7.08 8.46
CA ILE A 254 -11.43 -5.90 7.58
C ILE A 254 -12.67 -5.94 6.68
N ASN A 255 -12.95 -4.79 6.06
CA ASN A 255 -13.84 -4.70 4.92
C ASN A 255 -12.99 -4.55 3.65
N LEU A 256 -13.17 -5.44 2.68
CA LEU A 256 -12.52 -5.36 1.38
C LEU A 256 -13.57 -5.25 0.28
N ASN A 257 -13.64 -4.07 -0.35
CA ASN A 257 -14.59 -3.73 -1.41
C ASN A 257 -16.05 -4.07 -1.04
N GLY A 258 -16.48 -3.62 0.14
CA GLY A 258 -17.84 -3.82 0.66
C GLY A 258 -18.11 -5.22 1.22
N LYS A 259 -17.12 -6.12 1.22
CA LYS A 259 -17.27 -7.49 1.76
C LYS A 259 -16.46 -7.68 3.03
N GLU A 260 -17.04 -8.41 3.97
CA GLU A 260 -16.38 -8.90 5.17
C GLU A 260 -15.21 -9.84 4.77
N ALA A 261 -14.01 -9.59 5.31
CA ALA A 261 -12.83 -10.38 5.01
C ALA A 261 -11.87 -10.46 6.20
N TYR A 262 -11.07 -11.51 6.21
CA TYR A 262 -9.93 -11.65 7.12
C TYR A 262 -8.64 -11.47 6.35
N GLU A 263 -7.81 -10.53 6.79
CA GLU A 263 -6.45 -10.34 6.33
C GLU A 263 -5.51 -11.06 7.30
N THR A 264 -4.69 -11.97 6.79
CA THR A 264 -3.66 -12.68 7.57
C THR A 264 -2.28 -12.48 6.97
N LYS A 265 -1.30 -12.19 7.83
CA LYS A 265 0.11 -12.02 7.44
C LYS A 265 1.00 -12.92 8.28
N GLY A 266 1.99 -13.55 7.67
CA GLY A 266 2.95 -14.39 8.37
C GLY A 266 3.97 -14.99 7.42
N THR A 267 4.68 -16.00 7.91
CA THR A 267 5.72 -16.70 7.15
C THR A 267 5.19 -18.02 6.61
N TRP A 268 5.58 -18.34 5.39
CA TRP A 268 5.43 -19.67 4.81
C TRP A 268 6.79 -20.34 4.74
N GLU A 269 6.79 -21.67 4.79
CA GLU A 269 7.98 -22.49 4.54
C GLU A 269 7.62 -23.69 3.67
N LEU A 270 8.61 -24.23 2.97
CA LEU A 270 8.51 -25.57 2.42
C LEU A 270 8.87 -26.57 3.51
N LYS A 271 7.90 -27.40 3.91
CA LYS A 271 8.14 -28.47 4.86
C LYS A 271 9.26 -29.39 4.36
N ASN A 272 10.23 -29.68 5.22
CA ASN A 272 11.42 -30.48 4.92
C ASN A 272 12.39 -29.80 3.92
N ASP A 273 12.39 -28.47 3.84
CA ASP A 273 13.29 -27.66 3.02
C ASP A 273 13.57 -26.33 3.75
N TYR A 274 14.51 -25.52 3.27
CA TYR A 274 14.91 -24.24 3.85
C TYR A 274 14.24 -23.04 3.18
N MET A 275 13.47 -23.25 2.12
CA MET A 275 12.77 -22.17 1.43
C MET A 275 11.64 -21.61 2.31
N SER A 276 11.69 -20.32 2.60
CA SER A 276 10.66 -19.61 3.34
C SER A 276 10.49 -18.17 2.84
N GLY A 277 9.42 -17.52 3.28
CA GLY A 277 9.17 -16.12 2.99
C GLY A 277 7.85 -15.60 3.56
N PRO A 278 7.58 -14.31 3.43
CA PRO A 278 6.32 -13.72 3.88
C PRO A 278 5.16 -14.07 2.94
N PHE A 279 3.96 -14.11 3.51
CA PHE A 279 2.70 -14.13 2.78
C PHE A 279 1.71 -13.09 3.33
N ILE A 280 0.77 -12.68 2.48
CA ILE A 280 -0.44 -11.95 2.81
C ILE A 280 -1.64 -12.67 2.19
N ASN A 281 -2.65 -12.96 3.01
CA ASN A 281 -3.83 -13.72 2.58
C ASN A 281 -5.10 -12.97 2.96
N TYR A 282 -6.02 -12.86 2.00
CA TYR A 282 -7.33 -12.28 2.16
C TYR A 282 -8.39 -13.36 1.97
N THR A 283 -9.01 -13.76 3.08
CA THR A 283 -10.13 -14.70 3.10
C THR A 283 -11.44 -13.92 3.08
N ILE A 284 -12.07 -13.80 1.91
CA ILE A 284 -13.21 -12.92 1.64
C ILE A 284 -14.52 -13.71 1.69
N ILE A 285 -15.48 -13.23 2.48
CA ILE A 285 -16.80 -13.84 2.64
C ILE A 285 -17.73 -13.33 1.53
N ASP A 286 -17.80 -14.08 0.43
CA ASP A 286 -18.62 -13.72 -0.74
C ASP A 286 -20.02 -14.35 -0.66
N ARG A 287 -20.89 -13.71 0.14
CA ARG A 287 -22.27 -14.15 0.40
C ARG A 287 -23.10 -14.25 -0.89
N THR A 288 -22.92 -13.32 -1.83
CA THR A 288 -23.63 -13.27 -3.13
C THR A 288 -23.42 -14.53 -3.95
N ASN A 289 -22.19 -15.08 -3.93
CA ASN A 289 -21.83 -16.29 -4.67
C ASN A 289 -21.81 -17.55 -3.80
N LYS A 290 -22.23 -17.46 -2.53
CA LYS A 290 -22.22 -18.56 -1.55
C LYS A 290 -20.89 -19.30 -1.53
N ARG A 291 -19.79 -18.55 -1.37
CA ARG A 291 -18.42 -19.09 -1.33
C ARG A 291 -17.53 -18.29 -0.39
N ILE A 292 -16.39 -18.85 -0.05
CA ILE A 292 -15.24 -18.09 0.44
C ILE A 292 -14.26 -17.94 -0.73
N LEU A 293 -13.91 -16.71 -1.07
CA LEU A 293 -12.88 -16.41 -2.06
C LEU A 293 -11.59 -16.09 -1.31
N VAL A 294 -10.50 -16.74 -1.68
CA VAL A 294 -9.19 -16.48 -1.09
C VAL A 294 -8.26 -15.92 -2.15
N LEU A 295 -7.68 -14.77 -1.83
CA LEU A 295 -6.62 -14.11 -2.59
C LEU A 295 -5.38 -14.09 -1.73
N GLU A 296 -4.30 -14.72 -2.18
CA GLU A 296 -3.07 -14.84 -1.40
C GLU A 296 -1.88 -14.43 -2.24
N GLY A 297 -1.02 -13.59 -1.67
CA GLY A 297 0.26 -13.19 -2.23
C GLY A 297 1.39 -13.69 -1.35
N PHE A 298 2.43 -14.26 -1.93
CA PHE A 298 3.64 -14.62 -1.20
C PHE A 298 4.87 -14.39 -2.06
N CYS A 299 6.02 -14.19 -1.43
CA CYS A 299 7.29 -14.06 -2.15
C CYS A 299 8.36 -14.98 -1.57
N TYR A 300 9.29 -15.36 -2.43
CA TYR A 300 10.58 -15.94 -2.09
C TYR A 300 11.66 -15.02 -2.65
N ASP A 301 12.48 -14.40 -1.79
CA ASP A 301 13.65 -13.64 -2.20
C ASP A 301 14.70 -13.67 -1.07
N PRO A 302 15.65 -14.62 -1.07
CA PRO A 302 16.66 -14.72 -0.02
C PRO A 302 17.63 -13.54 -0.01
N SER A 303 17.77 -12.79 -1.11
CA SER A 303 18.83 -11.80 -1.27
C SER A 303 18.41 -10.36 -1.00
N LYS A 304 17.10 -10.07 -0.95
CA LYS A 304 16.59 -8.69 -0.85
C LYS A 304 15.53 -8.50 0.23
N GLU A 305 15.33 -7.23 0.56
CA GLU A 305 14.18 -6.73 1.31
C GLU A 305 12.87 -7.08 0.60
N LYS A 306 11.84 -7.39 1.38
CA LYS A 306 10.59 -7.99 0.92
C LYS A 306 9.39 -7.06 1.11
N ARG A 307 9.52 -5.97 1.88
CA ARG A 307 8.44 -5.02 2.15
C ARG A 307 7.77 -4.56 0.87
N ASP A 308 8.54 -4.08 -0.09
CA ASP A 308 7.97 -3.49 -1.31
C ASP A 308 7.38 -4.57 -2.24
N LEU A 309 7.93 -5.79 -2.24
CA LEU A 309 7.35 -6.95 -2.94
C LEU A 309 5.98 -7.33 -2.33
N MET A 310 5.92 -7.39 -1.00
CA MET A 310 4.68 -7.67 -0.28
C MET A 310 3.66 -6.53 -0.42
N PHE A 311 4.12 -5.29 -0.54
CA PHE A 311 3.27 -4.13 -0.79
C PHE A 311 2.69 -4.14 -2.21
N GLU A 312 3.46 -4.54 -3.25
CA GLU A 312 2.93 -4.77 -4.60
C GLU A 312 1.85 -5.87 -4.57
N LEU A 313 2.10 -6.99 -3.87
CA LEU A 313 1.12 -8.08 -3.71
C LEU A 313 -0.16 -7.63 -2.98
N GLU A 314 -0.02 -6.86 -1.90
CA GLU A 314 -1.16 -6.24 -1.19
C GLU A 314 -1.96 -5.32 -2.11
N SER A 315 -1.27 -4.49 -2.90
CA SER A 315 -1.89 -3.56 -3.85
C SER A 315 -2.67 -4.30 -4.95
N ILE A 316 -2.11 -5.38 -5.49
CA ILE A 316 -2.80 -6.26 -6.45
C ILE A 316 -4.06 -6.86 -5.82
N ILE A 317 -3.97 -7.43 -4.62
CA ILE A 317 -5.13 -8.06 -3.98
C ILE A 317 -6.21 -7.03 -3.64
N LYS A 318 -5.83 -5.84 -3.16
CA LYS A 318 -6.76 -4.76 -2.84
C LYS A 318 -7.44 -4.14 -4.07
N SER A 319 -6.93 -4.38 -5.28
CA SER A 319 -7.59 -3.99 -6.54
C SER A 319 -8.78 -4.87 -6.91
N VAL A 320 -9.17 -5.84 -6.06
CA VAL A 320 -10.24 -6.78 -6.36
C VAL A 320 -11.57 -6.06 -6.61
N GLU A 321 -12.16 -6.33 -7.77
CA GLU A 321 -13.50 -5.90 -8.13
C GLU A 321 -14.40 -7.10 -8.30
N PHE A 322 -15.55 -7.12 -7.62
CA PHE A 322 -16.55 -8.16 -7.79
C PHE A 322 -17.48 -7.81 -8.94
N LEU A 323 -17.42 -8.60 -10.01
CA LEU A 323 -18.23 -8.35 -11.20
C LEU A 323 -19.70 -8.68 -10.89
N LYS A 324 -20.62 -7.83 -11.33
CA LYS A 324 -22.06 -8.14 -11.25
C LYS A 324 -22.34 -9.36 -12.13
N LYS A 325 -23.17 -10.29 -11.64
CA LYS A 325 -23.70 -11.34 -12.50
C LYS A 325 -24.50 -10.66 -13.62
N LYS A 326 -24.14 -10.95 -14.86
CA LYS A 326 -24.98 -10.63 -16.02
C LYS A 326 -26.27 -11.42 -15.96
#